data_AF-A0A4Y2TT52-F1
#
_entry.id   AF-A0A4Y2TT52-F1
#
_cell.length_a   1.000
_cell.length_b   1.000
_cell.length_c   1.000
_cell.angle_alpha   90.00
_cell.angle_beta   90.00
_cell.angle_gamma   90.00
#
_symmetry.space_group_name_H-M   'P 1'
#
loop_
_entity.id
_entity.type
_entity.pdbx_description
1 polymer ?
#
loop_
_entity_poly.entity_id
_entity_poly.type
_entity_poly.pdbx_seq_one_letter_code
_entity_poly.pdbx_strand_id
1 'polypeptide(L)'
;MVLMHVRRHRQLTVGEVNRHFSTATGTIISSQTAYGRLLRRAFTPGDLLNTSQKENCFPWSQEHYSWRLKDWDCALFTDESRFGTQSDSCRTII
;
A
#
# COMPACT_ATOMS: atom_id res chain seq x y z
N MET A 1 3.18 12.00 11.14
CA MET A 1 3.27 12.71 9.84
C MET A 1 4.40 12.23 8.93
N VAL A 2 5.63 12.00 9.42
CA VAL A 2 6.79 11.65 8.57
C VAL A 2 6.62 10.36 7.74
N LEU A 3 6.01 9.29 8.30
CA LEU A 3 5.82 8.02 7.59
C LEU A 3 4.93 8.14 6.33
N MET A 4 3.93 9.02 6.35
CA MET A 4 3.06 9.27 5.18
C MET A 4 3.82 10.01 4.07
N HIS A 5 4.75 10.90 4.45
CA HIS A 5 5.60 11.62 3.50
C HIS A 5 6.58 10.68 2.81
N VAL A 6 7.20 9.76 3.56
CA VAL A 6 8.09 8.73 2.99
C VAL A 6 7.35 7.78 2.05
N ARG A 7 6.09 7.43 2.35
CA ARG A 7 5.26 6.59 1.47
C ARG A 7 4.91 7.28 0.14
N ARG A 8 4.73 8.61 0.14
CA ARG A 8 4.48 9.41 -1.07
C ARG A 8 5.75 9.67 -1.87
N HIS A 9 6.88 9.85 -1.21
CA HIS A 9 8.17 10.14 -1.84
C HIS A 9 9.08 8.91 -1.84
N ARG A 10 8.65 7.85 -2.54
CA ARG A 10 9.37 6.55 -2.62
C ARG A 10 10.78 6.62 -3.21
N GLN A 11 11.14 7.75 -3.84
CA GLN A 11 12.44 7.97 -4.48
C GLN A 11 13.49 8.61 -3.56
N LEU A 12 13.13 8.99 -2.32
CA LEU A 12 14.07 9.61 -1.39
C LEU A 12 15.09 8.59 -0.87
N THR A 13 16.34 9.03 -0.76
CA THR A 13 17.41 8.23 -0.17
C THR A 13 17.22 8.11 1.35
N VAL A 14 17.78 7.05 1.95
CA VAL A 14 17.68 6.80 3.40
C VAL A 14 18.23 7.98 4.21
N GLY A 15 19.29 8.65 3.73
CA GLY A 15 19.87 9.81 4.40
C GLY A 15 18.92 11.02 4.42
N GLU A 16 18.24 11.29 3.31
CA GLU A 16 17.25 12.37 3.23
C GLU A 16 16.05 12.10 4.13
N VAL A 17 15.55 10.86 4.14
CA VAL A 17 14.46 10.43 5.03
C VAL A 17 14.85 10.60 6.49
N ASN A 18 16.09 10.22 6.85
CA ASN A 18 16.58 10.35 8.20
C ASN A 18 16.73 11.82 8.63
N ARG A 19 17.18 12.69 7.71
CA ARG A 19 17.23 14.14 7.93
C ARG A 19 15.84 14.73 8.17
N HIS A 20 14.86 14.40 7.33
CA HIS A 20 13.47 14.83 7.51
C HIS A 20 12.88 14.34 8.84
N PHE A 21 13.17 13.11 9.23
CA PHE A 21 12.73 12.54 10.50
C PHE A 21 13.36 13.26 11.70
N SER A 22 14.67 13.52 11.64
CA SER A 22 15.43 14.22 12.68
C SER A 22 14.95 15.67 12.85
N THR A 23 14.76 16.42 11.75
CA THR A 23 14.25 17.80 11.81
C THR A 23 12.83 17.87 12.38
N ALA A 24 11.97 16.90 12.06
CA ALA A 24 10.57 16.90 12.52
C ALA A 24 10.38 16.38 13.96
N THR A 25 11.27 15.51 14.44
CA THR A 25 11.11 14.81 15.74
C THR A 25 12.16 15.22 16.77
N GLY A 26 13.23 15.92 16.35
CA GLY A 26 14.37 16.29 17.20
C GLY A 26 15.26 15.10 17.60
N THR A 27 14.97 13.89 17.10
CA THR A 27 15.68 12.66 17.46
C THR A 27 16.55 12.18 16.31
N ILE A 28 17.84 12.01 16.58
CA ILE A 28 18.79 11.41 15.64
C ILE A 28 18.73 9.89 15.85
N ILE A 29 18.26 9.17 14.84
CA ILE A 29 18.30 7.70 14.80
C ILE A 29 19.32 7.24 13.78
N SER A 30 19.97 6.09 14.01
CA SER A 30 20.90 5.54 13.03
C SER A 30 20.16 5.14 11.74
N SER A 31 20.83 5.26 10.60
CA SER A 31 20.27 4.89 9.29
C SER A 31 19.76 3.43 9.27
N GLN A 32 20.46 2.53 9.96
CA GLN A 32 20.06 1.12 10.12
C GLN A 32 18.74 0.97 10.87
N THR A 33 18.57 1.70 11.98
CA THR A 33 17.34 1.68 12.78
C THR A 33 16.18 2.33 12.03
N ALA A 34 16.44 3.44 11.32
CA ALA A 34 15.47 4.10 10.47
C ALA A 34 14.97 3.16 9.37
N TYR A 35 15.89 2.51 8.65
CA TYR A 35 15.56 1.57 7.58
C TYR A 35 14.72 0.39 8.07
N GLY A 36 15.11 -0.26 9.18
CA GLY A 36 14.34 -1.37 9.74
C GLY A 36 12.92 -0.97 10.15
N ARG A 37 12.72 0.24 10.69
CA ARG A 37 11.39 0.77 11.04
C ARG A 37 10.56 1.13 9.81
N LEU A 38 11.19 1.63 8.74
CA LEU A 38 10.52 1.97 7.48
C LEU A 38 10.07 0.73 6.71
N LEU A 39 10.96 -0.25 6.54
CA LEU A 39 10.65 -1.48 5.80
C LEU A 39 9.46 -2.22 6.43
N ARG A 40 9.42 -2.28 7.77
CA ARG A 40 8.38 -3.00 8.52
C ARG A 40 7.00 -2.34 8.51
N ARG A 41 6.91 -1.03 8.23
CA ARG A 41 5.65 -0.26 8.32
C ARG A 41 5.17 0.37 7.02
N ALA A 42 6.09 0.68 6.10
CA ALA A 42 5.80 1.49 4.92
C ALA A 42 5.86 0.69 3.61
N PHE A 43 6.62 -0.40 3.59
CA PHE A 43 6.95 -1.17 2.39
C PHE A 43 6.35 -2.58 2.44
N THR A 44 5.03 -2.66 2.37
CA THR A 44 4.42 -3.81 1.70
C THR A 44 4.50 -3.50 0.21
N PRO A 45 5.29 -4.24 -0.59
CA PRO A 45 5.18 -4.14 -2.03
C PRO A 45 3.76 -4.60 -2.40
N GLY A 46 2.86 -3.64 -2.57
CA GLY A 46 1.64 -3.90 -3.33
C GLY A 46 2.05 -4.16 -4.77
N ASP A 47 1.38 -5.10 -5.43
CA ASP A 47 1.64 -5.40 -6.84
C ASP A 47 1.49 -4.12 -7.65
N LEU A 48 2.61 -3.63 -8.16
CA LEU A 48 2.61 -2.47 -9.02
C LEU A 48 2.00 -2.91 -10.34
N LEU A 49 0.85 -2.34 -10.69
CA LEU A 49 0.28 -2.52 -12.01
C LEU A 49 1.31 -2.09 -13.06
N ASN A 50 1.55 -2.97 -14.03
CA ASN A 50 2.37 -2.63 -15.19
C ASN A 50 1.67 -1.55 -16.03
N THR A 51 2.39 -0.92 -16.97
CA THR A 51 1.86 0.19 -17.77
C THR A 51 0.61 -0.21 -18.56
N SER A 52 0.62 -1.40 -19.16
CA SER A 52 -0.52 -1.91 -19.93
C SER A 52 -1.76 -2.18 -19.06
N GLN A 53 -1.58 -2.71 -17.85
CA GLN A 53 -2.66 -2.90 -16.88
C GLN A 53 -3.28 -1.56 -16.49
N LYS A 54 -2.46 -0.52 -16.27
CA LYS A 54 -2.97 0.82 -15.97
C LYS A 54 -3.77 1.40 -17.13
N GLU A 55 -3.28 1.26 -18.35
CA GLU A 55 -3.96 1.71 -19.57
C GLU A 55 -5.29 0.99 -19.78
N ASN A 56 -5.36 -0.31 -19.48
CA ASN A 56 -6.61 -1.06 -19.58
C ASN A 56 -7.60 -0.70 -18.45
N CYS A 57 -7.13 -0.47 -17.23
CA CYS A 57 -7.99 -0.14 -16.09
C CYS A 57 -8.49 1.32 -16.11
N PHE A 58 -7.77 2.24 -16.76
CA PHE A 58 -8.06 3.67 -16.71
C PHE A 58 -9.40 4.05 -17.37
N PRO A 59 -9.73 3.60 -18.61
CA PRO A 59 -11.03 3.88 -19.23
C PRO A 59 -12.21 3.40 -18.39
N TRP A 60 -12.12 2.17 -17.86
CA TRP A 60 -13.16 1.60 -17.00
C TRP A 60 -13.36 2.44 -15.73
N SER A 61 -12.27 2.83 -15.07
CA SER A 61 -12.33 3.68 -13.87
C SER A 61 -12.92 5.05 -14.17
N GLN A 62 -12.59 5.64 -15.33
CA GLN A 62 -13.08 6.95 -15.74
C GLN A 62 -14.59 6.91 -16.05
N GLU A 63 -15.05 5.88 -16.76
CA GLU A 63 -16.47 5.66 -17.06
C GLU A 63 -17.31 5.51 -15.77
N HIS A 64 -16.78 4.79 -14.79
CA HIS A 64 -17.48 4.47 -13.55
C HIS A 64 -17.23 5.51 -12.44
N TYR A 65 -16.43 6.56 -12.69
CA TYR A 65 -16.10 7.60 -11.71
C TYR A 65 -17.34 8.38 -11.23
N SER A 66 -18.35 8.53 -12.08
CA SER A 66 -19.57 9.29 -11.77
C SER A 66 -20.76 8.42 -11.32
N TRP A 67 -20.55 7.10 -11.18
CA TRP A 67 -21.59 6.19 -10.73
C TRP A 67 -22.05 6.52 -9.31
N ARG A 68 -23.37 6.53 -9.13
CA ARG A 68 -24.02 6.72 -7.83
C ARG A 68 -24.38 5.35 -7.24
N LEU A 69 -24.74 5.32 -5.96
CA LEU A 69 -25.13 4.08 -5.27
C LEU A 69 -26.20 3.28 -6.03
N LYS A 70 -27.22 3.95 -6.57
CA LYS A 70 -28.26 3.33 -7.40
C LYS A 70 -27.75 2.65 -8.68
N ASP A 71 -26.63 3.11 -9.21
CA ASP A 71 -26.01 2.56 -10.42
C ASP A 71 -25.15 1.33 -10.05
N TRP A 72 -24.67 1.26 -8.81
CA TRP A 72 -24.06 0.06 -8.24
C TRP A 72 -25.10 -1.00 -7.83
N ASP A 73 -26.29 -0.59 -7.40
CA ASP A 73 -27.34 -1.49 -6.92
C ASP A 73 -27.81 -2.48 -8.01
N CYS A 74 -27.67 -2.15 -9.29
CA CYS A 74 -27.98 -3.03 -10.41
C CYS A 74 -26.77 -3.81 -10.97
N ALA A 75 -25.56 -3.56 -10.46
CA ALA A 75 -24.36 -4.24 -10.91
C ALA A 75 -24.18 -5.58 -10.19
N LEU A 76 -24.27 -6.68 -10.94
CA LEU A 76 -23.97 -8.01 -10.43
C LEU A 76 -22.47 -8.29 -10.55
N PHE A 77 -21.80 -8.50 -9.41
CA PHE A 77 -20.40 -8.93 -9.36
C PHE A 77 -20.32 -10.44 -9.17
N THR A 78 -19.51 -11.09 -9.98
CA THR A 78 -19.18 -12.51 -9.86
C THR A 78 -17.68 -12.66 -9.86
N ASP A 79 -17.15 -13.46 -8.93
CA ASP A 79 -15.74 -13.80 -8.87
C ASP A 79 -15.60 -15.28 -8.49
N GLU A 80 -14.50 -15.90 -8.94
CA GLU A 80 -14.16 -17.27 -8.59
C GLU A 80 -13.03 -17.27 -7.56
N SER A 81 -13.33 -17.77 -6.37
CA SER A 81 -12.31 -17.97 -5.33
C SER A 81 -11.96 -19.44 -5.17
N ARG A 82 -10.66 -19.72 -5.06
CA ARG A 82 -10.16 -21.05 -4.69
C ARG A 82 -10.03 -21.13 -3.18
N PHE A 83 -10.80 -22.02 -2.57
CA PHE A 83 -10.70 -22.30 -1.14
C PHE A 83 -9.68 -23.41 -0.88
N GLY A 84 -8.65 -23.09 -0.10
CA GLY A 84 -7.73 -24.09 0.43
C GLY A 84 -8.42 -24.93 1.50
N THR A 85 -8.18 -26.24 1.50
CA THR A 85 -8.67 -27.16 2.54
C THR A 85 -7.86 -27.08 3.83
N GLN A 86 -6.65 -26.50 3.77
CA GLN A 86 -5.82 -26.25 4.94
C GLN A 86 -6.17 -24.89 5.54
N SER A 87 -6.55 -24.89 6.81
CA SER A 87 -6.76 -23.66 7.56
C SER A 87 -5.39 -23.05 7.87
N ASP A 88 -5.13 -21.82 7.42
CA ASP A 88 -4.01 -20.97 7.89
C ASP A 88 -4.21 -20.50 9.35
N SER A 89 -4.93 -21.27 10.16
CA SER A 89 -5.01 -21.04 11.59
C SER A 89 -3.69 -21.48 12.21
N CYS A 90 -2.67 -20.63 12.08
CA CYS A 90 -1.58 -20.54 13.05
C CYS A 90 -2.12 -19.99 14.39
N ARG A 91 -3.19 -20.59 14.92
CA ARG A 91 -3.49 -20.49 16.34
C ARG A 91 -2.54 -21.45 17.02
N THR A 92 -1.40 -20.92 17.44
CA THR A 92 -0.66 -21.51 18.55
C THR A 92 -1.64 -21.57 19.72
N ILE A 93 -2.16 -22.76 19.99
CA ILE A 93 -2.82 -23.05 21.26
C ILE A 93 -1.69 -22.94 22.29
N ILE A 94 -1.75 -21.87 23.10
CA ILE A 94 -0.92 -21.69 24.28
C ILE A 94 -1.52 -22.54 25.40
#